data_AF-A0A662LWY4-F1
#
_entry.id   AF-A0A662LWY4-F1
#
_cell.length_a   1.000
_cell.length_b   1.000
_cell.length_c   1.000
_cell.angle_alpha   90.00
_cell.angle_beta   90.00
_cell.angle_gamma   90.00
#
_symmetry.space_group_name_H-M   'P 1'
#
loop_
_entity.id
_entity.type
_entity.pdbx_description
1 polymer ?
#
loop_
_entity_poly.entity_id
_entity_poly.type
_entity_poly.pdbx_seq_one_letter_code
_entity_poly.pdbx_strand_id
1 'polypeptide(L)' 'SEIIKRGVELGAPLELTWSCYEGGKKACGKCDSCLLRLKGFKEAGYKDPIEYESLPDWYIRD' A
#
# COMPACT_ATOMS: atom_id res chain seq x y z
N SER A 1 -5.83 5.24 -7.58
CA SER A 1 -4.66 4.61 -8.25
C SER A 1 -3.71 5.60 -8.95
N GLU A 2 -4.15 6.78 -9.43
CA GLU A 2 -3.30 7.70 -10.22
C GLU A 2 -2.00 8.12 -9.53
N ILE A 3 -2.03 8.42 -8.22
CA ILE A 3 -0.84 8.78 -7.44
C ILE A 3 0.21 7.66 -7.47
N ILE A 4 -0.23 6.40 -7.34
CA ILE A 4 0.68 5.24 -7.39
C ILE A 4 1.28 5.09 -8.78
N LYS A 5 0.47 5.14 -9.84
CA LYS A 5 0.96 5.06 -11.23
C LYS A 5 2.01 6.13 -11.50
N ARG A 6 1.72 7.38 -11.12
CA ARG A 6 2.64 8.49 -11.30
C ARG A 6 3.91 8.35 -10.46
N GLY A 7 3.79 7.87 -9.22
CA GLY A 7 4.94 7.60 -8.35
C GLY A 7 5.88 6.56 -8.95
N VAL A 8 5.33 5.47 -9.50
CA VAL A 8 6.13 4.45 -10.19
C VAL A 8 6.79 5.01 -11.45
N GLU A 9 6.06 5.74 -12.31
CA GLU A 9 6.60 6.37 -13.52
C GLU A 9 7.79 7.31 -13.22
N LEU A 10 7.73 8.01 -12.10
CA LEU A 10 8.77 8.95 -11.68
C LEU A 10 9.93 8.28 -10.92
N GLY A 11 9.86 6.98 -10.62
CA GLY A 11 10.84 6.29 -9.78
C GLY A 11 10.85 6.82 -8.33
N ALA A 12 9.70 7.26 -7.82
CA ALA A 12 9.58 7.69 -6.44
C ALA A 12 9.84 6.52 -5.48
N PRO A 13 10.53 6.72 -4.34
CA PRO A 13 10.87 5.65 -3.40
C PRO A 13 9.66 5.28 -2.54
N LEU A 14 8.65 4.64 -3.15
CA LEU A 14 7.38 4.28 -2.51
C LEU A 14 7.56 3.29 -1.33
N GLU A 15 8.64 2.53 -1.32
CA GLU A 15 9.08 1.64 -0.23
C GLU A 15 9.51 2.38 1.03
N LEU A 16 9.89 3.66 0.92
CA LEU A 16 10.26 4.51 2.06
C LEU A 16 9.07 5.30 2.63
N THR A 17 7.88 5.14 2.05
CA THR A 17 6.70 5.89 2.47
C THR A 17 5.91 5.15 3.55
N TRP A 18 5.23 5.92 4.41
CA TRP A 18 4.41 5.37 5.49
C TRP A 18 3.04 6.03 5.51
N SER A 19 1.98 5.21 5.59
CA SER A 19 0.59 5.70 5.66
C SER A 19 -0.16 5.18 6.89
N CYS A 20 0.30 4.11 7.53
CA CYS A 20 -0.43 3.43 8.61
C CYS A 20 -0.63 4.33 9.84
N TYR A 21 -1.86 4.37 10.37
CA TYR A 21 -2.19 5.14 11.58
C TYR A 21 -1.81 4.45 12.89
N GLU A 22 -1.78 3.12 12.91
CA GLU A 22 -1.47 2.34 14.12
C GLU A 22 0.03 2.38 14.49
N GLY A 23 0.89 2.77 13.55
CA GLY A 23 2.34 2.74 13.75
C GLY A 23 2.89 1.31 13.91
N GLY A 24 4.13 1.19 14.41
CA GLY A 24 4.80 -0.09 14.64
C GLY A 24 5.95 -0.36 13.66
N LYS A 25 6.39 -1.62 13.57
CA LYS A 25 7.47 -2.04 12.67
C LYS A 25 6.98 -2.29 11.23
N LYS A 26 5.74 -2.75 11.07
CA LYS A 26 5.07 -2.98 9.78
C LYS A 26 3.72 -2.28 9.77
N ALA A 27 3.19 -1.99 8.59
CA ALA A 27 1.87 -1.40 8.47
C ALA A 27 0.79 -2.40 8.93
N CYS A 28 -0.23 -1.96 9.66
CA CYS A 28 -1.17 -2.91 10.28
C CYS A 28 -2.05 -3.69 9.28
N GLY A 29 -2.30 -3.11 8.11
CA GLY A 29 -3.09 -3.73 7.04
C GLY A 29 -4.61 -3.74 7.24
N LYS A 30 -5.09 -3.16 8.35
CA LYS A 30 -6.51 -3.16 8.73
C LYS A 30 -7.11 -1.79 9.03
N CYS A 31 -6.29 -0.76 9.27
CA CYS A 31 -6.78 0.62 9.44
C CYS A 31 -7.16 1.26 8.10
N ASP A 32 -8.01 2.28 8.12
CA ASP A 32 -8.53 2.93 6.90
C ASP A 32 -7.42 3.39 5.95
N SER A 33 -6.35 3.99 6.48
CA SER A 33 -5.23 4.44 5.67
C SER A 33 -4.48 3.29 4.99
N CYS A 34 -4.29 2.16 5.70
CA CYS A 34 -3.72 0.95 5.09
C CYS A 34 -4.62 0.41 3.98
N LEU A 35 -5.93 0.33 4.21
CA LEU A 35 -6.88 -0.21 3.23
C LEU A 35 -6.94 0.68 1.97
N LEU A 36 -6.95 2.01 2.14
CA LEU A 36 -6.90 2.97 1.02
C LEU A 36 -5.62 2.85 0.22
N ARG A 37 -4.47 2.74 0.91
CA ARG A 37 -3.17 2.56 0.27
C ARG A 37 -3.13 1.26 -0.54
N LEU A 38 -3.47 0.13 0.09
CA LEU A 38 -3.52 -1.19 -0.54
C LEU A 38 -4.45 -1.20 -1.77
N LYS A 39 -5.65 -0.61 -1.65
CA LYS A 39 -6.58 -0.44 -2.77
C LYS A 39 -5.95 0.36 -3.91
N GLY A 40 -5.28 1.47 -3.58
CA GLY A 40 -4.60 2.32 -4.56
C GLY A 40 -3.51 1.59 -5.35
N PHE A 41 -2.73 0.73 -4.69
CA PHE A 41 -1.72 -0.13 -5.32
C PHE A 41 -2.37 -1.20 -6.20
N LYS A 42 -3.36 -1.95 -5.67
CA LYS A 42 -4.06 -3.00 -6.42
C LYS A 42 -4.72 -2.45 -7.69
N GLU A 43 -5.44 -1.33 -7.60
CA GLU A 43 -6.05 -0.66 -8.76
C GLU A 43 -5.02 -0.09 -9.75
N ALA A 44 -3.80 0.20 -9.29
CA ALA A 44 -2.71 0.64 -10.14
C ALA A 44 -2.00 -0.52 -10.86
N GLY A 45 -2.31 -1.78 -10.50
CA GLY A 45 -1.65 -2.96 -11.05
C GLY A 45 -0.28 -3.25 -10.42
N TYR A 46 0.00 -2.66 -9.25
CA TYR A 46 1.27 -2.83 -8.53
C TYR A 46 1.04 -3.45 -7.16
N LYS A 47 1.99 -4.27 -6.71
CA LYS A 47 2.06 -4.66 -5.30
C LYS A 47 2.65 -3.51 -4.50
N ASP A 48 2.11 -3.28 -3.30
CA ASP A 48 2.66 -2.30 -2.37
C ASP A 48 4.02 -2.80 -1.86
N PRO A 49 5.10 -2.00 -1.96
CA PRO A 49 6.43 -2.47 -1.62
C PRO A 49 6.71 -2.55 -0.11
N ILE A 50 5.83 -2.06 0.76
CA ILE A 50 6.05 -2.10 2.21
C ILE A 50 5.51 -3.38 2.86
N GLU A 51 6.04 -3.74 4.02
CA GLU A 51 5.56 -4.89 4.78
C GLU A 51 4.30 -4.57 5.60
N TYR A 52 3.44 -5.59 5.74
CA TYR A 52 2.21 -5.52 6.51
C TYR A 52 2.13 -6.64 7.56
N GLU A 53 1.50 -6.36 8.70
CA GLU A 53 1.20 -7.37 9.74
C GLU A 53 0.09 -8.32 9.27
N SER A 54 -0.89 -7.80 8.52
CA SER A 54 -1.98 -8.57 7.93
C SER A 54 -2.34 -7.99 6.57
N LEU A 55 -2.91 -8.79 5.68
CA LEU A 55 -3.41 -8.32 4.39
C LEU A 55 -4.87 -8.77 4.24
N PRO A 56 -5.76 -7.92 3.72
CA PRO A 56 -7.14 -8.30 3.51
C PRO A 56 -7.27 -9.24 2.31
N ASP A 57 -8.23 -10.17 2.37
CA ASP A 57 -8.44 -11.19 1.34
C ASP A 57 -8.57 -10.63 -0.08
N TRP A 58 -9.29 -9.50 -0.23
CA TRP A 58 -9.49 -8.84 -1.52
C TRP A 58 -8.20 -8.30 -2.13
N TYR A 59 -7.14 -8.12 -1.34
CA TYR A 59 -5.84 -7.64 -1.81
C TYR A 59 -4.94 -8.77 -2.31
N ILE A 60 -5.03 -9.94 -1.67
CA ILE A 60 -4.16 -11.10 -1.96
C ILE A 60 -4.67 -11.88 -3.18
N ARG A 61 -5.98 -11.93 -3.39
CA ARG A 61 -6.60 -12.62 -4.52
C ARG A 61 -6.50 -11.78 -5.79
N ASP A 62 -6.50 -12.41 -6.95
CA ASP A 62 -6.55 -11.73 -8.25
C ASP A 62 -7.89 -11.01 -8.45
#